data_AF-R9LUY6-F1
#
_entry.id   AF-R9LUY6-F1
#
_cell.length_a   1.000
_cell.length_b   1.000
_cell.length_c   1.000
_cell.angle_alpha   90.00
_cell.angle_beta   90.00
_cell.angle_gamma   90.00
#
_symmetry.space_group_name_H-M   'P 1'
#
loop_
_entity.id
_entity.type
_entity.pdbx_description
1 polymer ?
#
loop_
_entity_poly.entity_id
_entity_poly.type
_entity_poly.pdbx_seq_one_letter_code
_entity_poly.pdbx_strand_id
1 'polypeptide(L)'
;MEHIVTEDYISSLLSEASSEVQEFRKSCSPGYRTGHESYLRWLEHMGTLGKWVYAQYTDEIYNAFLDYEEPINDYFYAQGLLAAAGTLTGQAVQLAGLECVPGFREKKEALDLICRRFVEQLPQEERTECAGQFAERIERINDSRKFFFLYGFELMFMLLKRAGYKMPDEQLKKLYN
;
A
#
# COMPACT_ATOMS: atom_id res chain seq x y z
N MET A 1 -2.72 25.01 33.39
CA MET A 1 -2.95 23.56 33.57
C MET A 1 -2.47 22.93 32.27
N GLU A 2 -1.31 22.27 32.27
CA GLU A 2 -0.82 21.61 31.06
C GLU A 2 -1.67 20.37 30.78
N HIS A 3 -2.11 20.25 29.53
CA HIS A 3 -2.87 19.08 29.10
C HIS A 3 -1.93 17.88 29.10
N ILE A 4 -2.29 16.84 29.88
CA ILE A 4 -1.57 15.56 29.95
C ILE A 4 -1.57 14.85 28.58
N VAL A 5 -2.61 15.10 27.78
CA VAL A 5 -2.74 14.60 26.41
C VAL A 5 -2.47 15.76 25.46
N THR A 6 -1.32 15.73 24.81
CA THR A 6 -0.93 16.68 23.77
C THR A 6 -1.30 16.17 22.40
N GLU A 7 -1.33 17.06 21.41
CA GLU A 7 -1.53 16.70 20.00
C GLU A 7 -0.43 15.75 19.51
N ASP A 8 0.83 16.02 19.88
CA ASP A 8 1.97 15.16 19.58
C ASP A 8 1.78 13.74 20.14
N TYR A 9 1.34 13.62 21.39
CA TYR A 9 1.07 12.31 22.00
C TYR A 9 0.00 11.53 21.24
N ILE A 10 -1.10 12.19 20.85
CA ILE A 10 -2.16 11.55 20.05
C ILE A 10 -1.62 11.15 18.68
N SER A 11 -0.86 12.01 18.02
CA SER A 11 -0.32 11.75 16.69
C SER A 11 0.65 10.57 16.69
N SER A 12 1.58 10.51 17.66
CA SER A 12 2.49 9.39 17.82
C SER A 12 1.76 8.08 18.12
N LEU A 13 0.79 8.10 19.04
CA LEU A 13 0.01 6.90 19.38
C LEU A 13 -0.79 6.37 18.18
N LEU A 14 -1.41 7.25 17.41
CA LEU A 14 -2.17 6.87 16.22
C LEU A 14 -1.25 6.34 15.11
N SER A 15 -0.06 6.94 14.96
CA SER A 15 0.96 6.47 14.03
C SER A 15 1.43 5.06 14.38
N GLU A 16 1.81 4.81 15.64
CA GLU A 16 2.21 3.47 16.10
C GLU A 16 1.10 2.44 15.94
N ALA A 17 -0.12 2.77 16.38
CA ALA A 17 -1.27 1.87 16.24
C ALA A 17 -1.58 1.56 14.77
N SER A 18 -1.45 2.55 13.87
CA SER A 18 -1.62 2.35 12.43
C SER A 18 -0.55 1.39 11.89
N SER A 19 0.72 1.59 12.24
CA SER A 19 1.82 0.71 11.83
C SER A 19 1.60 -0.74 12.29
N GLU A 20 1.25 -0.95 13.56
CA GLU A 20 1.01 -2.29 14.12
C GLU A 20 -0.18 -2.99 13.45
N VAL A 21 -1.29 -2.27 13.23
CA VAL A 21 -2.48 -2.84 12.56
C VAL A 21 -2.16 -3.18 11.10
N GLN A 22 -1.39 -2.34 10.40
CA GLN A 22 -0.98 -2.61 9.04
C GLN A 22 -0.06 -3.84 8.96
N GLU A 23 0.94 -3.95 9.83
CA GLU A 23 1.83 -5.12 9.87
C GLU A 23 1.09 -6.41 10.24
N PHE A 24 0.21 -6.38 11.24
CA PHE A 24 -0.63 -7.52 11.57
C PHE A 24 -1.45 -8.00 10.36
N ARG A 25 -2.14 -7.07 9.68
CA ARG A 25 -2.96 -7.39 8.51
C ARG A 25 -2.14 -7.90 7.32
N LYS A 26 -0.97 -7.30 7.06
CA LYS A 26 -0.01 -7.77 6.07
C LYS A 26 0.42 -9.21 6.37
N SER A 27 0.75 -9.52 7.63
CA SER A 27 1.14 -10.87 8.05
C SER A 27 0.02 -11.92 7.85
N CYS A 28 -1.25 -11.51 7.93
CA CYS A 28 -2.38 -12.39 7.67
C CYS A 28 -2.60 -12.72 6.18
N SER A 29 -2.05 -11.94 5.24
CA SER A 29 -2.20 -12.18 3.80
C SER A 29 -1.21 -13.24 3.29
N PRO A 30 -1.68 -14.36 2.70
CA PRO A 30 -0.79 -15.39 2.12
C PRO A 30 0.12 -14.84 1.02
N GLY A 31 -0.39 -13.95 0.16
CA GLY A 31 0.38 -13.31 -0.91
C GLY A 31 1.46 -12.35 -0.38
N TYR A 32 1.22 -11.71 0.77
CA TYR A 32 2.24 -10.90 1.43
C TYR A 32 3.37 -11.77 1.97
N ARG A 33 3.07 -12.88 2.64
CA ARG A 33 4.12 -13.77 3.20
C ARG A 33 5.06 -14.30 2.13
N THR A 34 4.53 -14.85 1.03
CA THR A 34 5.34 -15.36 -0.07
C THR A 34 6.14 -14.25 -0.76
N GLY A 35 5.52 -13.09 -1.01
CA GLY A 35 6.22 -11.93 -1.59
C GLY A 35 7.27 -11.31 -0.66
N HIS A 36 7.07 -11.38 0.66
CA HIS A 36 8.01 -10.87 1.66
C HIS A 36 9.24 -11.77 1.78
N GLU A 37 9.07 -13.10 1.77
CA GLU A 37 10.19 -14.05 1.75
C GLU A 37 11.00 -13.96 0.45
N SER A 38 10.35 -13.72 -0.70
CA SER A 38 11.03 -13.42 -1.98
C SER A 38 11.87 -12.14 -1.86
N TYR A 39 11.27 -11.07 -1.34
CA TYR A 39 11.93 -9.78 -1.16
C TYR A 39 13.12 -9.82 -0.18
N LEU A 40 12.99 -10.50 0.96
CA LEU A 40 14.08 -10.63 1.93
C LEU A 40 15.27 -11.38 1.34
N ARG A 41 15.03 -12.45 0.59
CA ARG A 41 16.09 -13.18 -0.13
C ARG A 41 16.78 -12.28 -1.16
N TRP A 42 16.00 -11.47 -1.88
CA TRP A 42 16.56 -10.50 -2.82
C TRP A 42 17.40 -9.42 -2.13
N LEU A 43 16.96 -8.88 -1.00
CA LEU A 43 17.75 -7.94 -0.20
C LEU A 43 19.08 -8.54 0.26
N GLU A 44 19.06 -9.79 0.73
CA GLU A 44 20.27 -10.51 1.13
C GLU A 44 21.23 -10.69 -0.04
N HIS A 45 20.70 -11.13 -1.19
CA HIS A 45 21.47 -11.29 -2.43
C HIS A 45 22.06 -9.98 -2.93
N MET A 46 21.30 -8.88 -2.94
CA MET A 46 21.82 -7.55 -3.30
C MET A 46 22.96 -7.08 -2.39
N GLY A 47 22.94 -7.47 -1.12
CA GLY A 47 24.05 -7.23 -0.19
C GLY A 47 25.37 -7.82 -0.66
N THR A 48 25.34 -8.84 -1.53
CA THR A 48 26.51 -9.48 -2.12
C THR A 48 26.99 -8.84 -3.42
N LEU A 49 26.14 -8.06 -4.11
CA LEU A 49 26.41 -7.45 -5.42
C LEU A 49 27.25 -6.15 -5.36
N GLY A 50 27.67 -5.76 -4.15
CA GLY A 50 28.55 -4.62 -3.88
C GLY A 50 27.85 -3.44 -3.21
N LYS A 51 28.61 -2.67 -2.43
CA LYS A 51 28.06 -1.58 -1.60
C LYS A 51 27.32 -0.49 -2.38
N TRP A 52 27.72 -0.24 -3.63
CA TRP A 52 27.08 0.78 -4.48
C TRP A 52 25.68 0.36 -4.92
N VAL A 53 25.46 -0.93 -5.22
CA VAL A 53 24.16 -1.49 -5.61
C VAL A 53 23.16 -1.31 -4.48
N TYR A 54 23.57 -1.67 -3.26
CA TYR A 54 22.74 -1.52 -2.07
C TYR A 54 22.39 -0.05 -1.80
N ALA A 55 23.37 0.86 -1.84
CA ALA A 55 23.14 2.29 -1.60
C ALA A 55 22.19 2.92 -2.63
N GLN A 56 22.37 2.62 -3.91
CA GLN A 56 21.49 3.14 -4.96
C GLN A 56 20.08 2.53 -4.88
N TYR A 57 19.98 1.26 -4.49
CA TYR A 57 18.68 0.62 -4.25
C TYR A 57 17.93 1.28 -3.08
N THR A 58 18.61 1.53 -1.95
CA THR A 58 17.97 2.15 -0.78
C THR A 58 17.59 3.60 -1.03
N ASP A 59 18.33 4.32 -1.86
CA ASP A 59 18.14 5.77 -2.01
C ASP A 59 17.25 6.13 -3.21
N GLU A 60 17.39 5.46 -4.36
CA GLU A 60 16.64 5.83 -5.58
C GLU A 60 15.46 4.90 -5.82
N ILE A 61 15.68 3.58 -5.75
CA ILE A 61 14.65 2.59 -6.06
C ILE A 61 13.57 2.59 -5.00
N TYR A 62 13.95 2.57 -3.72
CA TYR A 62 12.98 2.57 -2.63
C TYR A 62 12.05 3.79 -2.68
N ASN A 63 12.62 4.99 -2.85
CA ASN A 63 11.85 6.23 -2.96
C ASN A 63 10.95 6.26 -4.19
N ALA A 64 11.42 5.78 -5.36
CA ALA A 64 10.58 5.69 -6.55
C ALA A 64 9.37 4.76 -6.35
N PHE A 65 9.54 3.66 -5.61
CA PHE A 65 8.44 2.78 -5.25
C PHE A 65 7.47 3.42 -4.26
N LEU A 66 7.97 4.18 -3.27
CA LEU A 66 7.10 4.94 -2.36
C LEU A 66 6.27 5.99 -3.11
N ASP A 67 6.91 6.76 -3.99
CA ASP A 67 6.25 7.76 -4.82
C ASP A 67 5.14 7.17 -5.70
N TYR A 68 5.28 5.92 -6.11
CA TYR A 68 4.27 5.17 -6.85
C TYR A 68 3.16 4.59 -5.95
N GLU A 69 3.53 4.06 -4.79
CA GLU A 69 2.64 3.35 -3.87
C GLU A 69 1.72 4.26 -3.06
N GLU A 70 2.25 5.35 -2.48
CA GLU A 70 1.49 6.20 -1.55
C GLU A 70 0.19 6.76 -2.14
N PRO A 71 0.18 7.34 -3.36
CA PRO A 71 -1.04 7.90 -3.93
C PRO A 71 -2.11 6.85 -4.23
N ILE A 72 -1.68 5.62 -4.53
CA ILE A 72 -2.61 4.48 -4.74
C ILE A 72 -3.25 4.13 -3.39
N ASN A 73 -2.44 3.94 -2.36
CA ASN A 73 -2.90 3.59 -1.02
C ASN A 73 -3.88 4.64 -0.47
N ASP A 74 -3.51 5.92 -0.56
CA ASP A 74 -4.33 7.05 -0.11
C ASP A 74 -5.64 7.16 -0.88
N TYR A 75 -5.57 7.05 -2.21
CA TYR A 75 -6.76 7.14 -3.06
C TYR A 75 -7.75 6.03 -2.72
N PHE A 76 -7.30 4.78 -2.65
CA PHE A 76 -8.21 3.67 -2.38
C PHE A 76 -8.74 3.67 -0.94
N TYR A 77 -7.92 4.10 0.02
CA TYR A 77 -8.39 4.33 1.39
C TYR A 77 -9.52 5.38 1.43
N ALA A 78 -9.33 6.54 0.78
CA ALA A 78 -10.34 7.58 0.69
C ALA A 78 -11.61 7.10 -0.05
N GLN A 79 -11.45 6.35 -1.15
CA GLN A 79 -12.56 5.73 -1.87
C GLN A 79 -13.37 4.78 -0.98
N GLY A 80 -12.69 3.99 -0.14
CA GLY A 80 -13.36 3.13 0.84
C GLY A 80 -14.24 3.92 1.82
N LEU A 81 -13.70 5.00 2.39
CA LEU A 81 -14.46 5.89 3.28
C LEU A 81 -15.70 6.45 2.59
N LEU A 82 -15.54 6.98 1.37
CA LEU A 82 -16.62 7.57 0.59
C LEU A 82 -17.68 6.53 0.19
N ALA A 83 -17.26 5.33 -0.20
CA ALA A 83 -18.17 4.26 -0.57
C ALA A 83 -19.05 3.82 0.62
N ALA A 84 -18.47 3.72 1.82
CA ALA A 84 -19.22 3.42 3.04
C ALA A 84 -20.23 4.52 3.39
N ALA A 85 -19.89 5.79 3.21
CA ALA A 85 -20.84 6.89 3.37
C ALA A 85 -21.95 6.85 2.30
N GLY A 86 -21.58 6.53 1.06
CA GLY A 86 -22.49 6.41 -0.07
C GLY A 86 -23.59 5.35 0.14
N THR A 87 -23.32 4.28 0.89
CA THR A 87 -24.32 3.23 1.16
C THR A 87 -25.53 3.76 1.94
N LEU A 88 -25.39 4.85 2.72
CA LEU A 88 -26.51 5.53 3.39
C LEU A 88 -27.53 6.08 2.39
N THR A 89 -27.07 6.44 1.19
CA THR A 89 -27.90 6.96 0.10
C THR A 89 -28.26 5.89 -0.95
N GLY A 90 -27.95 4.62 -0.66
CA GLY A 90 -28.22 3.50 -1.57
C GLY A 90 -27.26 3.40 -2.75
N GLN A 91 -26.13 4.11 -2.73
CA GLN A 91 -25.12 3.98 -3.78
C GLN A 91 -24.47 2.59 -3.75
N ALA A 92 -24.25 2.03 -4.93
CA ALA A 92 -23.56 0.76 -5.08
C ALA A 92 -22.07 0.93 -4.76
N VAL A 93 -21.52 0.00 -4.00
CA VAL A 93 -20.08 -0.04 -3.71
C VAL A 93 -19.36 -0.59 -4.93
N GLN A 94 -18.45 0.19 -5.50
CA GLN A 94 -17.63 -0.20 -6.64
C GLN A 94 -16.18 0.20 -6.40
N LEU A 95 -15.27 -0.71 -6.72
CA LEU A 95 -13.84 -0.44 -6.69
C LEU A 95 -13.43 0.20 -8.02
N ALA A 96 -12.91 1.42 -7.96
CA ALA A 96 -12.38 2.11 -9.14
C ALA A 96 -11.13 1.38 -9.72
N GLY A 97 -10.86 1.61 -11.00
CA GLY A 97 -9.60 1.18 -11.60
C GLY A 97 -8.42 2.06 -11.17
N LEU A 98 -7.20 1.57 -11.39
CA LEU A 98 -5.96 2.28 -11.04
C LEU A 98 -5.80 3.58 -11.84
N GLU A 99 -6.34 3.62 -13.05
CA GLU A 99 -6.34 4.79 -13.94
C GLU A 99 -7.10 5.99 -13.37
N CYS A 100 -7.93 5.79 -12.34
CA CYS A 100 -8.61 6.87 -11.64
C CYS A 100 -7.71 7.56 -10.59
N VAL A 101 -6.58 6.96 -10.21
CA VAL A 101 -5.64 7.56 -9.26
C VAL A 101 -4.98 8.78 -9.92
N PRO A 102 -5.05 9.98 -9.32
CA PRO A 102 -4.44 11.17 -9.89
C PRO A 102 -2.93 11.01 -10.11
N GLY A 103 -2.46 11.28 -11.33
CA GLY A 103 -1.04 11.18 -11.68
C GLY A 103 -0.52 9.74 -11.82
N PHE A 104 -1.41 8.74 -11.86
CA PHE A 104 -1.01 7.33 -11.92
C PHE A 104 -0.08 7.01 -13.09
N ARG A 105 -0.40 7.50 -14.29
CA ARG A 105 0.36 7.22 -15.50
C ARG A 105 1.76 7.80 -15.39
N GLU A 106 1.87 9.07 -15.01
CA GLU A 106 3.13 9.80 -14.89
C GLU A 106 4.04 9.14 -13.84
N LYS A 107 3.47 8.73 -12.69
CA LYS A 107 4.21 8.03 -11.64
C LYS A 107 4.66 6.64 -12.07
N LYS A 108 3.81 5.91 -12.81
CA LYS A 108 4.19 4.59 -13.36
C LYS A 108 5.33 4.71 -14.37
N GLU A 109 5.26 5.68 -15.27
CA GLU A 109 6.30 5.94 -16.26
C GLU A 109 7.63 6.33 -15.60
N ALA A 110 7.58 7.16 -14.55
CA ALA A 110 8.75 7.53 -13.76
C ALA A 110 9.39 6.31 -13.06
N LEU A 111 8.58 5.48 -12.40
CA LEU A 111 9.05 4.24 -11.77
C LEU A 111 9.70 3.30 -12.79
N ASP A 112 9.05 3.08 -13.95
CA ASP A 112 9.57 2.19 -14.99
C ASP A 112 10.91 2.68 -15.55
N LEU A 113 11.09 3.99 -15.68
CA LEU A 113 12.36 4.57 -16.12
C LEU A 113 13.47 4.34 -15.09
N ILE A 114 13.20 4.57 -13.82
CA ILE A 114 14.17 4.41 -12.73
C ILE A 114 14.57 2.93 -12.58
N CYS A 115 13.58 2.03 -12.53
CA CYS A 115 13.81 0.58 -12.46
C CYS A 115 14.65 0.08 -13.64
N ARG A 116 14.34 0.52 -14.87
CA ARG A 116 15.10 0.13 -16.07
C ARG A 116 16.56 0.58 -16.00
N ARG A 117 16.80 1.85 -15.64
CA ARG A 117 18.15 2.40 -15.51
C ARG A 117 18.98 1.67 -14.46
N PHE A 118 18.36 1.27 -13.36
CA PHE A 118 19.02 0.49 -12.31
C PHE A 118 19.38 -0.91 -12.81
N VAL A 119 18.45 -1.62 -13.45
CA VAL A 119 18.70 -2.96 -14.02
C VAL A 119 19.82 -2.93 -15.06
N GLU A 120 19.89 -1.88 -15.90
CA GLU A 120 20.95 -1.72 -16.90
C GLU A 120 22.35 -1.55 -16.29
N GLN A 121 22.46 -1.11 -15.04
CA GLN A 121 23.73 -0.95 -14.32
C GLN A 121 24.22 -2.25 -13.66
N LEU A 122 23.33 -3.24 -13.49
CA LEU A 122 23.68 -4.52 -12.88
C LEU A 122 24.47 -5.45 -13.82
N PRO A 123 25.25 -6.41 -13.26
CA PRO A 123 25.82 -7.53 -14.01
C PRO A 123 24.75 -8.27 -14.80
N GLN A 124 25.10 -8.79 -15.97
CA GLN A 124 24.14 -9.38 -16.91
C GLN A 124 23.37 -10.55 -16.29
N GLU A 125 24.03 -11.36 -15.45
CA GLU A 125 23.41 -12.48 -14.73
C GLU A 125 22.28 -12.03 -13.77
N GLU A 126 22.34 -10.82 -13.22
CA GLU A 126 21.41 -10.33 -12.19
C GLU A 126 20.18 -9.60 -12.75
N ARG A 127 20.24 -9.18 -14.03
CA ARG A 127 19.24 -8.29 -14.62
C ARG A 127 17.84 -8.88 -14.64
N THR A 128 17.75 -10.16 -15.00
CA THR A 128 16.46 -10.87 -15.11
C THR A 128 15.79 -11.03 -13.75
N GLU A 129 16.56 -11.41 -12.73
CA GLU A 129 16.03 -11.58 -11.38
C GLU A 129 15.58 -10.24 -10.79
N CYS A 130 16.42 -9.20 -10.91
CA CYS A 130 16.08 -7.86 -10.43
C CYS A 130 14.81 -7.29 -11.11
N ALA A 131 14.71 -7.44 -12.44
CA ALA A 131 13.52 -7.01 -13.17
C ALA A 131 12.25 -7.78 -12.74
N GLY A 132 12.38 -9.09 -12.47
CA GLY A 132 11.31 -9.91 -11.92
C GLY A 132 10.83 -9.41 -10.55
N GLN A 133 11.76 -9.11 -9.65
CA GLN A 133 11.45 -8.56 -8.33
C GLN A 133 10.72 -7.22 -8.40
N PHE A 134 11.10 -6.34 -9.34
CA PHE A 134 10.37 -5.09 -9.56
C PHE A 134 8.96 -5.31 -10.11
N ALA A 135 8.78 -6.22 -11.06
CA ALA A 135 7.46 -6.56 -11.58
C ALA A 135 6.54 -7.12 -10.48
N GLU A 136 7.05 -8.06 -9.67
CA GLU A 136 6.31 -8.62 -8.52
C GLU A 136 5.92 -7.54 -7.51
N ARG A 137 6.83 -6.60 -7.20
CA ARG A 137 6.54 -5.50 -6.29
C ARG A 137 5.47 -4.56 -6.84
N ILE A 138 5.53 -4.22 -8.13
CA ILE A 138 4.50 -3.40 -8.81
C ILE A 138 3.14 -4.09 -8.75
N GLU A 139 3.07 -5.40 -9.06
CA GLU A 139 1.83 -6.17 -9.01
C GLU A 139 1.24 -6.17 -7.59
N ARG A 140 2.07 -6.41 -6.58
CA ARG A 140 1.64 -6.35 -5.17
C ARG A 140 1.08 -4.99 -4.77
N ILE A 141 1.72 -3.90 -5.17
CA ILE A 141 1.22 -2.54 -4.92
C ILE A 141 -0.11 -2.33 -5.64
N ASN A 142 -0.22 -2.77 -6.89
CA ASN A 142 -1.45 -2.65 -7.66
C ASN A 142 -2.60 -3.44 -7.02
N ASP A 143 -2.32 -4.61 -6.47
CA ASP A 143 -3.30 -5.47 -5.81
C ASP A 143 -3.66 -5.01 -4.39
N SER A 144 -2.79 -4.22 -3.74
CA SER A 144 -3.04 -3.61 -2.44
C SER A 144 -4.29 -2.71 -2.44
N ARG A 145 -4.71 -2.21 -3.62
CA ARG A 145 -5.88 -1.33 -3.77
C ARG A 145 -7.15 -1.88 -3.12
N LYS A 146 -7.39 -3.20 -3.24
CA LYS A 146 -8.55 -3.85 -2.62
C LYS A 146 -8.46 -3.79 -1.10
N PHE A 147 -7.26 -4.00 -0.57
CA PHE A 147 -6.98 -3.99 0.85
C PHE A 147 -7.18 -2.58 1.45
N PHE A 148 -6.60 -1.55 0.85
CA PHE A 148 -6.77 -0.16 1.32
C PHE A 148 -8.21 0.32 1.19
N PHE A 149 -8.90 -0.05 0.11
CA PHE A 149 -10.32 0.20 -0.06
C PHE A 149 -11.16 -0.42 1.06
N LEU A 150 -10.96 -1.71 1.35
CA LEU A 150 -11.65 -2.38 2.45
C LEU A 150 -11.37 -1.67 3.77
N TYR A 151 -10.13 -1.26 4.00
CA TYR A 151 -9.77 -0.61 5.26
C TYR A 151 -10.49 0.72 5.46
N GLY A 152 -10.50 1.58 4.44
CA GLY A 152 -11.29 2.82 4.47
C GLY A 152 -12.77 2.53 4.67
N PHE A 153 -13.31 1.54 3.95
CA PHE A 153 -14.72 1.16 4.08
C PHE A 153 -15.06 0.71 5.50
N GLU A 154 -14.29 -0.19 6.08
CA GLU A 154 -14.48 -0.69 7.45
C GLU A 154 -14.45 0.43 8.48
N LEU A 155 -13.48 1.35 8.37
CA LEU A 155 -13.35 2.44 9.32
C LEU A 155 -14.61 3.32 9.30
N MET A 156 -15.02 3.80 8.12
CA MET A 156 -16.21 4.63 8.01
C MET A 156 -17.47 3.84 8.39
N PHE A 157 -17.60 2.57 7.99
CA PHE A 157 -18.72 1.70 8.36
C PHE A 157 -18.89 1.63 9.89
N MET A 158 -17.80 1.42 10.61
CA MET A 158 -17.80 1.36 12.08
C MET A 158 -18.12 2.72 12.71
N LEU A 159 -17.59 3.81 12.17
CA LEU A 159 -17.89 5.16 12.63
C LEU A 159 -19.37 5.53 12.44
N LEU A 160 -19.95 5.22 11.28
CA LEU A 160 -21.37 5.46 10.99
C LEU A 160 -22.28 4.63 11.91
N LYS A 161 -21.96 3.34 12.12
CA LYS A 161 -22.68 2.47 13.06
C LYS A 161 -22.64 3.05 14.48
N ARG A 162 -21.48 3.54 14.92
CA ARG A 162 -21.31 4.20 16.22
C ARG A 162 -22.08 5.53 16.33
N ALA A 163 -22.20 6.27 15.23
CA ALA A 163 -22.99 7.51 15.16
C ALA A 163 -24.52 7.26 15.11
N GLY A 164 -24.97 6.01 15.09
CA GLY A 164 -26.39 5.64 15.13
C GLY A 164 -27.03 5.36 13.77
N TYR A 165 -26.25 5.34 12.68
CA TYR A 165 -26.75 4.92 11.38
C TYR A 165 -26.96 3.41 11.33
N LYS A 166 -28.03 2.99 10.64
CA LYS A 166 -28.30 1.56 10.39
C LYS A 166 -27.35 1.05 9.31
N MET A 167 -26.29 0.37 9.74
CA MET A 167 -25.27 -0.26 8.88
C MET A 167 -25.34 -1.79 9.03
N PRO A 168 -26.08 -2.52 8.17
CA PRO A 168 -26.20 -3.97 8.25
C PRO A 168 -24.86 -4.67 7.93
N ASP A 169 -24.45 -5.64 8.74
CA ASP A 169 -23.17 -6.34 8.59
C ASP A 169 -23.10 -7.15 7.28
N GLU A 170 -24.25 -7.46 6.67
CA GLU A 170 -24.34 -8.06 5.33
C GLU A 170 -23.69 -7.20 4.25
N GLN A 171 -23.70 -5.87 4.40
CA GLN A 171 -23.03 -4.96 3.45
C GLN A 171 -21.51 -5.16 3.51
N LEU A 172 -20.96 -5.32 4.72
CA LEU A 172 -19.54 -5.57 4.91
C LEU A 172 -19.14 -6.96 4.40
N LYS A 173 -19.93 -8.00 4.70
CA LYS A 173 -19.67 -9.38 4.26
C LYS A 173 -19.59 -9.52 2.73
N LYS A 174 -20.35 -8.73 1.98
CA LYS A 174 -20.31 -8.74 0.50
C LYS A 174 -18.99 -8.25 -0.08
N LEU A 175 -18.19 -7.50 0.68
CA LEU A 175 -16.88 -7.00 0.24
C LEU A 175 -15.74 -8.00 0.42
N TYR A 176 -16.00 -9.07 1.19
CA TYR A 176 -15.05 -10.14 1.48
C TYR A 176 -15.21 -11.37 0.55
N ASN A 177 -16.27 -11.41 -0.26
CA ASN A 177 -16.59 -12.49 -1.21
C ASN A 177 -16.40 -11.99 -2.65
#